data_AF-A0A7C3V8W4-F1
#
_entry.id   AF-A0A7C3V8W4-F1
#
_cell.length_a   1.000
_cell.length_b   1.000
_cell.length_c   1.000
_cell.angle_alpha   90.00
_cell.angle_beta   90.00
_cell.angle_gamma   90.00
#
_symmetry.space_group_name_H-M   'P 1'
#
loop_
_entity.id
_entity.type
_entity.pdbx_description
1 polymer ?
#
loop_
_entity_poly.entity_id
_entity_poly.type
_entity_poly.pdbx_seq_one_letter_code
_entity_poly.pdbx_strand_id
1 'polypeptide(L)'
;MGIMMTAVSAGAAFLWVQIYLLKFLKTLITLLPIGIAMRAFPFTRGAGAAIIALICGLHILYPLLIVFEKNMVSNDLEELHGSLSIGLTGAGLIASLLTLSFPIVSGLLFAATVIYAIIELLPFIIYVVLIVAIFLPVLNFTITFAFMKDFARLLGGEIDVSSLTKLL
;
A
#
# COMPACT_ATOMS: atom_id res chain seq x y z
N MET A 1 21.30 6.85 8.38
CA MET A 1 21.27 5.55 7.66
C MET A 1 20.41 4.49 8.34
N GLY A 2 20.52 4.25 9.66
CA GLY A 2 19.76 3.19 10.34
C GLY A 2 18.23 3.25 10.16
N ILE A 3 17.64 4.45 10.27
CA ILE A 3 16.18 4.65 10.15
C ILE A 3 15.66 4.32 8.74
N MET A 4 16.48 4.57 7.71
CA MET A 4 16.12 4.25 6.33
C MET A 4 16.19 2.74 6.07
N MET A 5 17.20 2.05 6.59
CA MET A 5 17.27 0.59 6.51
C MET A 5 16.10 -0.09 7.23
N THR A 6 15.69 0.42 8.39
CA THR A 6 14.51 -0.11 9.11
C THR A 6 13.22 0.14 8.32
N ALA A 7 13.05 1.32 7.72
CA ALA A 7 11.87 1.63 6.91
C ALA A 7 11.76 0.74 5.67
N VAL A 8 12.88 0.52 4.95
CA VAL A 8 12.91 -0.37 3.78
C VAL A 8 12.64 -1.83 4.19
N SER A 9 13.18 -2.27 5.32
CA SER A 9 12.90 -3.63 5.83
C SER A 9 11.44 -3.82 6.24
N ALA A 10 10.82 -2.80 6.84
CA ALA A 10 9.41 -2.81 7.21
C ALA A 10 8.51 -2.85 5.97
N GLY A 11 8.82 -2.05 4.95
CA GLY A 11 8.11 -2.07 3.66
C GLY A 11 8.21 -3.43 2.96
N ALA A 12 9.40 -4.04 2.96
CA ALA A 12 9.60 -5.38 2.41
C ALA A 12 8.77 -6.43 3.18
N ALA A 13 8.79 -6.41 4.51
CA ALA A 13 7.97 -7.29 5.33
C ALA A 13 6.48 -7.16 5.02
N PHE A 14 6.00 -5.93 4.78
CA PHE A 14 4.62 -5.67 4.42
C PHE A 14 4.22 -6.27 3.06
N LEU A 15 5.09 -6.16 2.05
CA LEU A 15 4.88 -6.81 0.74
C LEU A 15 4.82 -8.33 0.86
N TRP A 16 5.68 -8.93 1.69
CA TRP A 16 5.61 -10.36 1.98
C TRP A 16 4.28 -10.76 2.60
N VAL A 17 3.78 -9.98 3.57
CA VAL A 17 2.47 -10.20 4.19
C VAL A 17 1.35 -10.14 3.14
N GLN A 18 1.36 -9.15 2.24
CA GLN A 18 0.36 -9.04 1.17
C GLN A 18 0.37 -10.25 0.23
N ILE A 19 1.56 -10.74 -0.17
CA ILE A 19 1.69 -11.94 -1.02
C ILE A 19 1.17 -13.19 -0.30
N TYR A 20 1.48 -13.34 1.00
CA TYR A 20 0.94 -14.43 1.81
C TYR A 20 -0.58 -14.34 1.95
N LEU A 21 -1.12 -13.13 2.14
CA LEU A 21 -2.56 -12.91 2.21
C LEU A 21 -3.25 -13.30 0.89
N LEU A 22 -2.67 -12.96 -0.26
CA LEU A 22 -3.18 -13.37 -1.58
C LEU A 22 -3.18 -14.89 -1.79
N LYS A 23 -2.18 -15.60 -1.26
CA LYS A 23 -2.17 -17.07 -1.27
C LYS A 23 -3.24 -17.65 -0.34
N PHE A 24 -3.38 -17.10 0.87
CA PHE A 24 -4.41 -17.48 1.82
C PHE A 24 -5.83 -17.27 1.24
N LEU A 25 -6.02 -16.17 0.52
CA LEU A 25 -7.24 -15.83 -0.19
C LEU A 25 -7.69 -16.89 -1.21
N LYS A 26 -6.76 -17.52 -1.94
CA LYS A 26 -7.09 -18.62 -2.85
C LYS A 26 -7.64 -19.82 -2.10
N THR A 27 -7.05 -20.15 -0.95
CA THR A 27 -7.52 -21.23 -0.09
C THR A 27 -8.89 -20.91 0.53
N LEU A 28 -9.16 -19.63 0.78
CA LEU A 28 -10.41 -19.16 1.38
C LEU A 28 -11.64 -19.39 0.48
N ILE A 29 -11.47 -19.44 -0.84
CA ILE A 29 -12.56 -19.77 -1.78
C ILE A 29 -13.11 -21.18 -1.56
N THR A 30 -12.25 -22.11 -1.11
CA THR A 30 -12.66 -23.48 -0.74
C THR A 30 -13.57 -23.47 0.50
N LEU A 31 -13.57 -22.39 1.30
CA LEU A 31 -14.44 -22.19 2.46
C LEU A 31 -15.83 -21.65 2.07
N LEU A 32 -16.02 -21.17 0.84
CA LEU A 32 -17.31 -20.66 0.35
C LEU A 32 -18.46 -21.69 0.45
N PRO A 33 -18.31 -22.96 0.02
CA PRO A 33 -19.36 -23.96 0.19
C PRO A 33 -19.71 -24.21 1.66
N ILE A 34 -18.77 -24.06 2.60
CA ILE A 34 -19.02 -24.16 4.03
C ILE A 34 -19.90 -22.98 4.50
N GLY A 35 -19.61 -21.76 4.05
CA GLY A 35 -20.45 -20.59 4.35
C GLY A 35 -21.89 -20.76 3.85
N ILE A 36 -22.06 -21.30 2.64
CA ILE A 36 -23.37 -21.60 2.06
C ILE A 36 -24.08 -22.73 2.84
N ALA A 37 -23.36 -23.80 3.20
CA ALA A 37 -23.90 -24.91 3.97
C ALA A 37 -24.34 -24.47 5.38
N MET A 38 -23.56 -23.62 6.07
CA MET A 38 -23.95 -23.07 7.36
C MET A 38 -25.18 -22.16 7.27
N ARG A 39 -25.44 -21.53 6.12
CA ARG A 39 -26.66 -20.76 5.92
C ARG A 39 -27.92 -21.63 5.85
N ALA A 40 -27.79 -22.93 5.53
CA ALA A 40 -28.92 -23.86 5.47
C ALA A 40 -29.48 -24.21 6.86
N PHE A 41 -28.71 -24.04 7.94
CA PHE A 41 -29.17 -24.31 9.30
C PHE A 41 -29.66 -23.02 9.99
N PRO A 42 -30.86 -23.01 10.59
CA PRO A 42 -31.43 -21.83 11.26
C PRO A 42 -30.52 -21.27 12.37
N PHE A 43 -29.85 -22.17 13.11
CA PHE A 43 -29.01 -21.83 14.25
C PHE A 43 -27.66 -21.19 13.87
N THR A 44 -27.13 -21.48 12.67
CA THR A 44 -25.82 -20.97 12.21
C THR A 44 -25.92 -20.00 11.04
N ARG A 45 -27.14 -19.53 10.72
CA ARG A 45 -27.42 -18.63 9.60
C ARG A 45 -26.62 -17.32 9.67
N GLY A 46 -26.42 -16.76 10.86
CA GLY A 46 -25.61 -15.55 11.08
C GLY A 46 -24.12 -15.78 10.82
N ALA A 47 -23.57 -16.91 11.30
CA ALA A 47 -22.19 -17.29 11.05
C ALA A 47 -21.94 -17.56 9.55
N GLY A 48 -22.88 -18.19 8.86
CA GLY A 48 -22.81 -18.41 7.41
C GLY A 48 -22.74 -17.10 6.62
N ALA A 49 -23.58 -16.12 6.96
CA ALA A 49 -23.54 -14.78 6.36
C ALA A 49 -22.21 -14.06 6.62
N ALA A 50 -21.64 -14.19 7.83
CA ALA A 50 -20.35 -13.61 8.17
C ALA A 50 -19.20 -14.21 7.35
N ILE A 51 -19.17 -15.54 7.19
CA ILE A 51 -18.15 -16.22 6.36
C ILE A 51 -18.29 -15.80 4.89
N ILE A 52 -19.51 -15.76 4.35
CA ILE A 52 -19.74 -15.34 2.96
C ILE A 52 -19.27 -13.89 2.76
N ALA A 53 -19.58 -12.99 3.70
CA ALA A 53 -19.15 -11.60 3.63
C ALA A 53 -17.65 -11.42 3.73
N LEU A 54 -17.00 -12.19 4.61
CA LEU A 54 -15.55 -12.21 4.75
C LEU A 54 -14.89 -12.66 3.44
N ILE A 55 -15.38 -13.74 2.84
CA ILE A 55 -14.86 -14.25 1.57
C ILE A 55 -15.08 -13.24 0.44
N CYS A 56 -16.28 -12.67 0.31
CA CYS A 56 -16.56 -11.67 -0.74
C CYS A 56 -15.72 -10.40 -0.56
N GLY A 57 -15.64 -9.86 0.65
CA GLY A 57 -14.89 -8.63 0.94
C GLY A 57 -13.40 -8.81 0.69
N LEU A 58 -12.81 -9.89 1.20
CA LEU A 58 -11.40 -10.17 0.96
C LEU A 58 -11.14 -10.57 -0.51
N HIS A 59 -12.02 -11.30 -1.18
CA HIS A 59 -11.74 -11.76 -2.55
C HIS A 59 -11.97 -10.69 -3.62
N ILE A 60 -12.94 -9.79 -3.43
CA ILE A 60 -13.28 -8.76 -4.43
C ILE A 60 -12.67 -7.42 -4.05
N LEU A 61 -12.89 -6.95 -2.82
CA LEU A 61 -12.53 -5.59 -2.42
C LEU A 61 -11.02 -5.45 -2.21
N TYR A 62 -10.38 -6.43 -1.57
CA TYR A 62 -8.96 -6.33 -1.23
C TYR A 62 -8.04 -6.26 -2.48
N PRO A 63 -8.18 -7.11 -3.52
CA PRO A 63 -7.40 -6.96 -4.74
C PRO A 63 -7.67 -5.64 -5.45
N LEU A 64 -8.93 -5.16 -5.42
CA LEU A 64 -9.31 -3.89 -6.02
C LEU A 64 -8.61 -2.71 -5.32
N LEU A 65 -8.54 -2.72 -3.99
CA LEU A 65 -7.83 -1.70 -3.21
C LEU A 65 -6.32 -1.70 -3.49
N ILE A 66 -5.70 -2.88 -3.63
CA ILE A 66 -4.27 -2.97 -4.00
C ILE A 66 -4.02 -2.39 -5.40
N VAL A 67 -4.88 -2.67 -6.37
CA VAL A 67 -4.74 -2.10 -7.72
C VAL A 67 -4.89 -0.58 -7.69
N PHE A 68 -5.85 -0.08 -6.90
CA PHE A 68 -6.05 1.36 -6.72
C PHE A 68 -4.82 2.03 -6.09
N GLU A 69 -4.30 1.45 -5.02
CA GLU A 69 -3.07 1.88 -4.36
C GLU A 69 -1.89 1.91 -5.33
N LYS A 70 -1.69 0.84 -6.09
CA LYS A 70 -0.58 0.76 -7.07
C LYS A 70 -0.65 1.89 -8.09
N ASN A 71 -1.84 2.19 -8.61
CA ASN A 71 -2.02 3.25 -9.61
C ASN A 71 -1.80 4.65 -9.04
N MET A 72 -2.16 4.87 -7.77
CA MET A 72 -1.92 6.15 -7.10
C MET A 72 -0.41 6.36 -6.87
N VAL A 73 0.27 5.33 -6.37
CA VAL A 73 1.70 5.40 -6.05
C VAL A 73 2.58 5.48 -7.31
N SER A 74 2.18 4.83 -8.42
CA SER A 74 2.96 4.88 -9.65
C SER A 74 3.01 6.28 -10.26
N ASN A 75 1.92 7.05 -10.19
CA ASN A 75 1.89 8.40 -10.74
C ASN A 75 2.83 9.33 -9.96
N ASP A 76 2.82 9.25 -8.63
CA ASP A 76 3.71 10.05 -7.76
C ASP A 76 5.20 9.71 -7.98
N LEU A 77 5.52 8.44 -8.29
CA LEU A 77 6.89 8.00 -8.57
C LEU A 77 7.41 8.47 -9.93
N GLU A 78 6.55 8.50 -10.95
CA GLU A 78 6.91 8.95 -12.29
C GLU A 78 7.21 10.46 -12.33
N GLU A 79 6.43 11.27 -11.62
CA GLU A 79 6.67 12.72 -11.51
C GLU A 79 8.03 13.03 -10.85
N LEU A 80 8.39 12.28 -9.80
CA LEU A 80 9.68 12.46 -9.13
C LEU A 80 10.87 12.00 -10.00
N HIS A 81 10.75 10.86 -10.69
CA HIS A 81 11.80 10.41 -11.61
C HIS A 81 11.98 11.40 -12.77
N GLY A 82 10.89 11.99 -13.25
CA GLY A 82 10.92 13.06 -14.25
C GLY A 82 11.69 14.29 -13.76
N SER A 83 11.35 14.84 -12.60
CA SER A 83 11.99 16.05 -12.08
C SER A 83 13.47 15.83 -11.72
N LEU A 84 13.81 14.70 -11.09
CA LEU A 84 15.18 14.38 -10.68
C LEU A 84 16.08 14.10 -11.90
N SER A 85 15.57 13.38 -12.91
CA SER A 85 16.35 13.07 -14.11
C SER A 85 16.63 14.33 -14.94
N ILE A 86 15.63 15.19 -15.13
CA ILE A 86 15.79 16.46 -15.85
C ILE A 86 16.75 17.39 -15.08
N GLY A 87 16.62 17.45 -13.75
CA GLY A 87 17.49 18.24 -12.88
C GLY A 87 18.96 17.81 -12.94
N LEU A 88 19.25 16.51 -12.78
CA LEU A 88 20.63 15.99 -12.78
C LEU A 88 21.26 15.96 -14.18
N THR A 89 20.52 15.53 -15.21
CA THR A 89 21.06 15.44 -16.57
C THR A 89 21.21 16.83 -17.19
N GLY A 90 20.24 17.73 -16.98
CA GLY A 90 20.35 19.13 -17.40
C GLY A 90 21.51 19.85 -16.72
N ALA A 91 21.65 19.70 -15.40
CA ALA A 91 22.78 20.26 -14.66
C ALA A 91 24.13 19.67 -15.09
N GLY A 92 24.20 18.36 -15.33
CA GLY A 92 25.40 17.68 -15.80
C GLY A 92 25.86 18.16 -17.18
N LEU A 93 24.93 18.41 -18.10
CA LEU A 93 25.23 18.97 -19.42
C LEU A 93 25.74 20.41 -19.32
N ILE A 94 25.10 21.25 -18.51
CA ILE A 94 25.52 22.65 -18.32
C ILE A 94 26.90 22.71 -17.63
N ALA A 95 27.12 21.88 -16.62
CA ALA A 95 28.40 21.80 -15.92
C ALA A 95 29.53 21.33 -16.86
N SER A 96 29.28 20.30 -17.68
CA SER A 96 30.27 19.78 -18.64
C SER A 96 30.61 20.78 -19.76
N LEU A 97 29.63 21.55 -20.25
CA LEU A 97 29.87 22.65 -21.19
C LEU A 97 30.70 23.78 -20.56
N LEU A 98 30.41 24.16 -19.31
CA LEU A 98 31.16 25.19 -18.60
C LEU A 98 32.57 24.75 -18.21
N THR A 99 32.85 23.45 -18.11
CA THR A 99 34.14 22.94 -17.62
C THR A 99 35.31 23.35 -18.55
N LEU A 100 35.03 23.51 -19.85
CA LEU A 100 36.02 23.95 -20.84
C LEU A 100 36.46 25.41 -20.67
N SER A 101 35.60 26.26 -20.09
CA SER A 101 35.87 27.70 -19.93
C SER A 101 36.13 28.10 -18.47
N PHE A 102 35.50 27.44 -17.51
CA PHE A 102 35.57 27.77 -16.08
C PHE A 102 35.46 26.52 -15.20
N PRO A 103 36.56 25.76 -15.02
CA PRO A 103 36.53 24.45 -14.34
C PRO A 103 36.16 24.53 -12.85
N ILE A 104 36.46 25.65 -12.19
CA ILE A 104 36.13 25.84 -10.76
C ILE A 104 34.63 26.12 -10.59
N VAL A 105 34.05 26.91 -11.50
CA VAL A 105 32.62 27.30 -11.46
C VAL A 105 31.72 26.10 -11.80
N SER A 106 32.14 25.26 -12.76
CA SER A 106 31.41 24.04 -13.10
C SER A 106 31.36 23.05 -11.94
N GLY A 107 32.45 22.90 -11.18
CA GLY A 107 32.48 22.04 -9.99
C GLY A 107 31.52 22.50 -8.90
N LEU A 108 31.44 23.81 -8.66
CA LEU A 108 30.54 24.39 -7.66
C LEU A 108 29.06 24.22 -8.04
N LEU A 109 28.70 24.46 -9.31
CA LEU A 109 27.34 24.27 -9.82
C LEU A 109 26.89 22.82 -9.72
N PHE A 110 27.76 21.88 -10.12
CA PHE A 110 27.47 20.46 -10.00
C PHE A 110 27.22 20.06 -8.54
N ALA A 111 28.11 20.47 -7.61
CA ALA A 111 27.93 20.21 -6.19
C ALA A 111 26.61 20.81 -5.64
N ALA A 112 26.26 22.04 -6.03
CA ALA A 112 25.02 22.68 -5.62
C ALA A 112 23.77 21.93 -6.12
N THR A 113 23.80 21.43 -7.36
CA THR A 113 22.67 20.66 -7.94
C THR A 113 22.50 19.31 -7.29
N VAL A 114 23.59 18.63 -6.92
CA VAL A 114 23.55 17.37 -6.15
C VAL A 114 22.98 17.62 -4.75
N ILE A 115 23.38 18.71 -4.08
CA ILE A 115 22.84 19.07 -2.76
C ILE A 115 21.34 19.37 -2.86
N TYR A 116 20.91 20.13 -3.86
CA TYR A 116 19.50 20.43 -4.09
C TYR A 116 18.68 19.15 -4.32
N ALA A 117 19.18 18.21 -5.15
CA ALA A 117 18.53 16.93 -5.40
C ALA A 117 18.38 16.07 -4.13
N ILE A 118 19.37 16.08 -3.23
CA ILE A 118 19.29 15.39 -1.93
C ILE A 118 18.21 16.00 -1.03
N ILE A 119 18.11 17.34 -1.00
CA ILE A 119 17.10 18.04 -0.20
C ILE A 119 15.69 17.75 -0.72
N GLU A 120 15.52 17.70 -2.04
CA GLU A 120 14.23 17.42 -2.70
C GLU A 120 13.77 15.95 -2.53
N LEU A 121 14.71 15.01 -2.41
CA LEU A 121 14.41 13.60 -2.11
C LEU A 121 13.91 13.36 -0.69
N LEU A 122 14.29 14.21 0.28
CA LEU A 122 13.94 14.02 1.69
C LEU A 122 12.41 14.01 1.95
N PRO A 123 11.62 15.01 1.52
CA PRO A 123 10.17 15.00 1.72
C PRO A 123 9.49 13.84 0.99
N PHE A 124 10.01 13.44 -0.18
CA PHE A 124 9.48 12.31 -0.93
C PHE A 124 9.64 10.99 -0.17
N ILE A 125 10.82 10.74 0.40
CA ILE A 125 11.05 9.54 1.21
C ILE A 125 10.11 9.51 2.42
N ILE A 126 9.89 10.65 3.07
CA ILE A 126 8.96 10.76 4.20
C ILE A 126 7.53 10.44 3.75
N TYR A 127 7.09 10.97 2.61
CA TYR A 127 5.78 10.68 2.04
C TYR A 127 5.59 9.18 1.77
N VAL A 128 6.53 8.56 1.05
CA VAL A 128 6.44 7.12 0.71
C VAL A 128 6.44 6.25 1.97
N VAL A 129 7.29 6.55 2.95
CA VAL A 129 7.36 5.73 4.17
C VAL A 129 6.12 5.92 5.05
N LEU A 130 5.65 7.15 5.24
CA LEU A 130 4.60 7.45 6.21
C LEU A 130 3.21 7.21 5.61
N ILE A 131 2.97 7.72 4.42
CA ILE A 131 1.66 7.62 3.75
C ILE A 131 1.51 6.25 3.10
N VAL A 132 2.44 5.89 2.21
CA VAL A 132 2.28 4.67 1.40
C VAL A 132 2.52 3.41 2.23
N ALA A 133 3.58 3.35 3.05
CA ALA A 133 3.90 2.11 3.75
C ALA A 133 3.10 1.87 5.05
N ILE A 134 2.56 2.92 5.68
CA ILE A 134 1.85 2.80 6.97
C ILE A 134 0.37 3.14 6.82
N PHE A 135 0.05 4.32 6.31
CA PHE A 135 -1.32 4.82 6.30
C PHE A 135 -2.23 4.07 5.32
N LEU A 136 -1.76 3.85 4.08
CA LEU A 136 -2.54 3.18 3.04
C LEU A 136 -2.95 1.75 3.42
N PRO A 137 -2.04 0.89 3.93
CA PRO A 137 -2.43 -0.44 4.35
C PRO A 137 -3.48 -0.45 5.46
N VAL A 138 -3.34 0.44 6.46
CA VAL A 138 -4.32 0.58 7.55
C VAL A 138 -5.69 0.99 7.00
N LEU A 139 -5.71 1.94 6.06
CA LEU A 139 -6.93 2.38 5.39
C LEU A 139 -7.56 1.26 4.58
N ASN A 140 -6.77 0.49 3.82
CA ASN A 140 -7.25 -0.67 3.05
C ASN A 140 -7.88 -1.74 3.95
N PHE A 141 -7.27 -2.05 5.09
CA PHE A 141 -7.86 -2.97 6.06
C PHE A 141 -9.14 -2.42 6.67
N THR A 142 -9.17 -1.12 7.01
CA THR A 142 -10.35 -0.47 7.58
C THR A 142 -11.53 -0.49 6.60
N ILE A 143 -11.30 -0.14 5.33
CA ILE A 143 -12.33 -0.17 4.29
C ILE A 143 -12.81 -1.60 4.04
N THR A 144 -11.89 -2.57 3.96
CA THR A 144 -12.25 -3.99 3.79
C THR A 144 -13.10 -4.48 4.95
N PHE A 145 -12.75 -4.14 6.19
CA PHE A 145 -13.51 -4.53 7.37
C PHE A 145 -14.89 -3.87 7.44
N ALA A 146 -14.98 -2.58 7.13
CA ALA A 146 -16.25 -1.86 7.06
C ALA A 146 -17.18 -2.51 6.01
N PHE A 147 -16.67 -2.77 4.81
CA PHE A 147 -17.42 -3.45 3.76
C PHE A 147 -17.89 -4.85 4.18
N MET A 148 -17.01 -5.66 4.79
CA MET A 148 -17.38 -6.99 5.28
C MET A 148 -18.54 -6.91 6.29
N LYS A 149 -18.50 -5.94 7.21
CA LYS A 149 -19.55 -5.74 8.21
C LYS A 149 -20.88 -5.38 7.56
N ASP A 150 -20.88 -4.46 6.61
CA ASP A 150 -22.10 -3.99 5.95
C ASP A 150 -22.66 -5.05 5.00
N PHE A 151 -21.80 -5.80 4.32
CA PHE A 151 -22.20 -6.91 3.45
C PHE A 151 -22.80 -8.08 4.24
N ALA A 152 -22.28 -8.38 5.44
CA ALA A 152 -22.86 -9.40 6.29
C ALA A 152 -24.26 -9.03 6.79
N ARG A 153 -24.46 -7.76 7.16
CA ARG A 153 -25.77 -7.21 7.52
C ARG A 153 -26.76 -7.33 6.35
N LEU A 154 -26.31 -7.04 5.13
CA LEU A 154 -27.11 -7.18 3.92
C LEU A 154 -27.56 -8.64 3.69
N LEU A 155 -26.74 -9.63 4.06
CA LEU A 155 -27.09 -11.05 3.96
C LEU A 155 -28.06 -11.54 5.05
N GLY A 156 -28.50 -10.66 5.94
CA GLY A 156 -29.38 -10.98 7.07
C GLY A 156 -28.64 -11.68 8.20
N GLY A 157 -27.31 -11.56 8.25
CA GLY A 157 -26.50 -11.95 9.40
C GLY A 157 -26.20 -10.73 10.25
N GLU A 158 -26.71 -10.71 11.47
CA GLU A 158 -26.21 -9.78 12.47
C GLU A 158 -24.83 -10.28 12.90
N ILE A 159 -23.76 -9.73 12.30
CA ILE A 159 -22.43 -9.86 12.93
C ILE A 159 -22.48 -9.00 14.16
N ASP A 160 -22.79 -9.63 15.29
CA ASP A 160 -22.71 -9.02 16.59
C ASP A 160 -21.24 -8.98 16.98
N VAL A 161 -20.52 -7.97 16.47
CA VAL A 161 -19.09 -7.75 16.75
C VAL A 161 -18.84 -7.67 18.26
N SER A 162 -19.85 -7.25 19.03
CA SER A 162 -19.86 -7.23 20.49
C SER A 162 -19.71 -8.62 21.13
N SER A 163 -20.12 -9.69 20.47
CA SER A 163 -19.97 -11.07 20.97
C SER A 163 -18.57 -11.60 20.76
N LEU A 164 -17.88 -11.12 19.72
CA LEU A 164 -16.47 -11.41 19.45
C LEU A 164 -15.54 -10.68 20.44
N THR A 165 -15.86 -9.43 20.80
CA THR A 165 -15.11 -8.68 21.82
C THR A 165 -15.33 -9.22 23.24
N LYS A 166 -16.44 -9.91 23.51
CA LYS A 166 -16.70 -10.57 24.81
C LYS A 166 -15.95 -11.90 24.97
N LEU A 167 -15.36 -12.43 23.90
CA LEU A 167 -14.66 -13.72 23.87
C LEU A 167 -13.12 -13.56 23.87
N LEU A 168 -12.65 -12.31 23.69
CA LEU A 168 -11.27 -11.89 23.96
C LEU A 168 -11.18 -11.28 25.36
#